data_AF-A0A9L0IX21-F1
#
_entry.id   AF-A0A9L0IX21-F1
#
_cell.length_a   1.000
_cell.length_b   1.000
_cell.length_c   1.000
_cell.angle_alpha   90.00
_cell.angle_beta   90.00
_cell.angle_gamma   90.00
#
_symmetry.space_group_name_H-M   'P 1'
#
loop_
_entity.id
_entity.type
_entity.pdbx_description
1 polymer ?
#
loop_
_entity_poly.entity_id
_entity_poly.type
_entity_poly.pdbx_seq_one_letter_code
_entity_poly.pdbx_strand_id
1 'polypeptide(L)' 'QPKIFVTSCCSCCPGGCARCAQGCVCKGASDKCSCCA' A
#
# COMPACT_ATOMS: atom_id res chain seq x y z
N GLN A 1 20.58 5.57 -9.32
CA GLN A 1 19.13 5.75 -9.11
C GLN A 1 18.82 5.28 -7.70
N PRO A 2 18.52 6.17 -6.74
CA PRO A 2 18.25 5.77 -5.37
C PRO A 2 17.02 4.86 -5.39
N LYS A 3 17.24 3.54 -5.28
CA LYS A 3 16.16 2.56 -5.14
C LYS A 3 15.56 2.75 -3.75
N ILE A 4 14.66 3.74 -3.63
CA ILE A 4 13.75 3.84 -2.50
C ILE A 4 12.96 2.55 -2.50
N PHE A 5 13.31 1.65 -1.59
CA PHE A 5 12.63 0.39 -1.41
C PHE A 5 11.29 0.70 -0.75
N VAL A 6 10.29 0.96 -1.58
CA VAL A 6 8.93 1.20 -1.10
C VAL A 6 8.39 -0.19 -0.73
N THR A 7 8.58 -0.56 0.55
CA THR A 7 8.00 -1.78 1.09
C THR A 7 6.49 -1.66 0.97
N SER A 8 5.86 -2.54 0.20
CA SER A 8 4.41 -2.56 0.17
C SER A 8 3.91 -3.02 1.53
N CYS A 9 3.23 -2.13 2.25
CA CYS A 9 2.64 -2.44 3.56
C CYS A 9 1.49 -3.45 3.49
N CYS A 10 0.95 -3.69 2.30
CA CYS A 10 -0.11 -4.65 2.03
C CYS A 10 -0.03 -5.13 0.57
N SER A 11 -0.48 -6.35 0.32
CA SER A 11 -0.47 -6.92 -1.03
C SER A 11 -1.49 -6.27 -1.97
N CYS A 12 -2.54 -5.68 -1.40
CA CYS A 12 -3.65 -5.10 -2.17
C CYS A 12 -3.43 -3.67 -2.68
N CYS A 13 -2.29 -3.04 -2.37
CA CYS A 13 -1.94 -1.70 -2.85
C CYS A 13 -0.59 -1.73 -3.57
N PRO A 14 -0.41 -0.89 -4.61
CA PRO A 14 0.91 -0.67 -5.19
C PRO A 14 1.84 -0.01 -4.16
N GLY A 15 3.13 -0.25 -4.34
CA GLY A 15 4.17 0.39 -3.55
C GLY A 15 4.07 1.92 -3.65
N GLY A 16 4.03 2.61 -2.50
CA GLY A 16 3.90 4.07 -2.45
C GLY A 16 2.46 4.59 -2.39
N CYS A 17 1.47 3.75 -2.06
CA CYS A 17 0.09 4.19 -1.83
C CYS A 17 0.02 5.33 -0.80
N ALA A 18 -0.47 6.50 -1.22
CA ALA A 18 -0.49 7.72 -0.40
C ALA A 18 -1.34 7.59 0.86
N ARG A 19 -2.48 6.87 0.79
CA ARG A 19 -3.32 6.59 1.97
C ARG A 19 -2.58 5.68 2.96
N CYS A 20 -1.89 4.68 2.44
CA CYS A 20 -1.13 3.75 3.29
C CYS A 20 0.18 4.33 3.82
N ALA A 21 0.75 5.35 3.19
CA ALA A 21 1.97 6.01 3.65
C ALA A 21 1.79 6.70 5.02
N GLN A 22 0.56 7.05 5.38
CA GLN A 22 0.21 7.59 6.70
C GLN A 22 -0.16 6.47 7.70
N GLY A 23 -0.39 5.25 7.21
CA GLY A 23 -0.81 4.08 7.98
C GLY A 23 -1.69 3.17 7.12
N CYS A 24 -1.39 1.87 7.08
CA CYS A 24 -2.13 0.92 6.26
C CYS A 24 -3.57 0.74 6.79
N VAL A 25 -4.55 1.21 6.03
CA VAL A 25 -5.99 1.10 6.36
C VAL A 25 -6.64 -0.16 5.81
N CYS A 26 -5.89 -0.98 5.05
CA CYS A 26 -6.46 -2.01 4.19
C CYS A 26 -7.05 -3.24 4.90
N LYS A 27 -7.04 -3.30 6.25
CA LYS A 27 -7.66 -4.35 7.09
C LYS A 27 -7.53 -5.78 6.54
N GLY A 28 -6.37 -6.14 5.98
CA GLY A 28 -6.11 -7.49 5.46
C GLY A 28 -6.75 -7.83 4.10
N ALA A 29 -7.14 -6.85 3.29
CA ALA A 29 -7.55 -7.11 1.90
C ALA A 29 -6.42 -7.80 1.12
N SER A 30 -6.73 -8.92 0.47
CA SER A 30 -5.74 -9.79 -0.17
C SER A 30 -5.27 -9.28 -1.54
N ASP A 31 -6.20 -8.81 -2.38
CA ASP A 31 -5.91 -8.48 -3.79
C ASP A 31 -6.19 -7.04 -4.17
N LYS A 32 -7.39 -6.55 -3.85
CA LYS A 32 -7.80 -5.19 -4.16
C LYS A 32 -8.61 -4.66 -3.01
N CYS A 33 -8.18 -3.52 -2.48
CA CYS A 33 -8.92 -2.84 -1.44
C CYS A 33 -9.77 -1.73 -2.05
N SER A 34 -11.02 -1.63 -1.62
CA SER A 34 -11.92 -0.54 -2.04
C SER A 34 -11.58 0.77 -1.33
N CYS A 35 -10.84 0.71 -0.22
CA CYS A 35 -10.47 1.87 0.57
C CYS A 35 -9.32 2.69 -0.01
N CYS A 36 -8.52 2.15 -0.95
CA CYS A 36 -7.42 2.87 -1.58
C CYS A 36 -7.55 2.97 -3.10
N ALA A 37 -8.75 2.71 -3.62
CA ALA A 37 -9.12 2.98 -5.01
C ALA A 37 -9.07 4.50 -5.32
#